data_AF-A0A7X8YBJ9-F1
#
_entry.id   AF-A0A7X8YBJ9-F1
#
_cell.length_a   1.000
_cell.length_b   1.000
_cell.length_c   1.000
_cell.angle_alpha   90.00
_cell.angle_beta   90.00
_cell.angle_gamma   90.00
#
_symmetry.space_group_name_H-M   'P 1'
#
loop_
_entity.id
_entity.type
_entity.pdbx_description
1 polymer ?
#
loop_
_entity_poly.entity_id
_entity_poly.type
_entity_poly.pdbx_seq_one_letter_code
_entity_poly.pdbx_strand_id
1 'polypeptide(L)'
;MALVTVDQVNLALRLSLVDGDERIPDIELKISQAEDAVLDYLKKPDAGWDETTVPARVNAAVLLLVQSLLDEANTGGLLPGLGSGDPKSPVVALLYRLRDPAIA
;
A
#
# COMPACT_ATOMS: atom_id res chain seq x y z
N MET A 1 -4.62 9.05 -9.50
CA MET A 1 -3.81 8.12 -10.30
C MET A 1 -3.31 7.05 -9.35
N ALA A 2 -3.13 5.81 -9.82
CA ALA A 2 -2.63 4.74 -8.97
C ALA A 2 -1.15 4.98 -8.63
N LEU A 3 -0.75 4.67 -7.41
CA LEU A 3 0.64 4.69 -6.96
C LEU A 3 1.37 3.39 -7.31
N VAL A 4 0.62 2.30 -7.47
CA VAL A 4 1.14 0.98 -7.81
C VAL A 4 0.27 0.34 -8.90
N THR A 5 0.89 -0.33 -9.86
CA THR A 5 0.17 -1.05 -10.92
C THR A 5 -0.05 -2.52 -10.58
N VAL A 6 -1.01 -3.17 -11.23
CA VAL A 6 -1.23 -4.62 -11.12
C VAL A 6 0.03 -5.39 -11.52
N ASP A 7 0.77 -4.95 -12.54
CA ASP A 7 2.02 -5.59 -12.96
C ASP A 7 3.10 -5.54 -11.87
N GLN A 8 3.23 -4.40 -11.18
CA GLN A 8 4.16 -4.26 -10.06
C GLN A 8 3.79 -5.22 -8.92
N VAL A 9 2.50 -5.33 -8.58
CA VAL A 9 2.01 -6.28 -7.55
C VAL A 9 2.25 -7.72 -7.99
N ASN A 10 1.89 -8.07 -9.23
CA ASN A 10 2.06 -9.41 -9.80
C ASN A 10 3.52 -9.86 -9.70
N LEU A 11 4.45 -8.99 -10.10
CA LEU A 11 5.89 -9.27 -10.03
C LEU A 11 6.38 -9.35 -8.58
N ALA A 12 6.02 -8.39 -7.72
CA ALA A 12 6.50 -8.31 -6.35
C ALA A 12 6.04 -9.50 -5.50
N LEU A 13 4.78 -9.93 -5.67
CA LEU A 13 4.17 -11.00 -4.89
C LEU A 13 4.17 -12.36 -5.61
N ARG A 14 4.74 -12.42 -6.82
CA ARG A 14 4.88 -13.63 -7.65
C ARG A 14 3.53 -14.33 -7.88
N LEU A 15 2.48 -13.54 -8.12
CA LEU A 15 1.11 -14.04 -8.27
C LEU A 15 0.89 -14.86 -9.54
N SER A 16 1.80 -14.72 -10.51
CA SER A 16 1.77 -15.41 -11.81
C SER A 16 0.46 -15.14 -12.56
N LEU A 17 -0.04 -13.91 -12.47
CA LEU A 17 -1.22 -13.47 -13.22
C LEU A 17 -0.91 -13.48 -14.71
N VAL A 18 -1.95 -13.76 -15.49
CA VAL A 18 -1.97 -13.67 -16.95
C VAL A 18 -3.00 -12.65 -17.40
N ASP A 19 -2.95 -12.22 -18.65
CA ASP A 19 -3.94 -11.29 -19.21
C ASP A 19 -5.36 -11.87 -19.08
N GLY A 20 -6.27 -11.09 -18.50
CA GLY A 20 -7.66 -11.49 -18.28
C GLY A 20 -7.89 -12.42 -17.08
N ASP A 21 -6.91 -12.58 -16.19
CA ASP A 21 -7.07 -13.33 -14.95
C ASP A 21 -8.21 -12.76 -14.09
N GLU A 22 -9.12 -13.64 -13.64
CA GLU A 22 -10.32 -13.26 -12.87
C GLU A 22 -10.02 -12.61 -11.52
N ARG A 23 -8.77 -12.74 -11.02
CA ARG A 23 -8.31 -12.13 -9.77
C ARG A 23 -7.92 -10.66 -9.93
N ILE A 24 -7.71 -10.18 -11.16
CA ILE A 24 -7.28 -8.79 -11.43
C ILE A 24 -8.21 -7.76 -10.75
N PRO A 25 -9.55 -7.83 -10.86
CA PRO A 25 -10.42 -6.85 -10.23
C PRO A 25 -10.30 -6.81 -8.70
N ASP A 26 -10.07 -7.96 -8.06
CA ASP A 26 -9.86 -7.99 -6.61
C ASP A 26 -8.51 -7.35 -6.23
N ILE A 27 -7.47 -7.61 -7.01
CA ILE A 27 -6.13 -7.02 -6.81
C ILE A 27 -6.18 -5.50 -6.99
N GLU A 28 -6.87 -5.00 -8.02
CA GLU A 28 -7.10 -3.57 -8.22
C GLU A 28 -7.81 -2.94 -7.01
N LEU A 29 -8.83 -3.61 -6.47
CA LEU A 29 -9.51 -3.16 -5.26
C LEU A 29 -8.55 -3.13 -4.06
N LYS A 30 -7.71 -4.15 -3.87
CA LYS A 30 -6.73 -4.18 -2.77
C LYS A 30 -5.65 -3.12 -2.92
N ILE A 31 -5.22 -2.82 -4.14
CA ILE A 31 -4.31 -1.70 -4.42
C ILE A 31 -4.97 -0.39 -3.97
N SER A 32 -6.20 -0.11 -4.41
CA SER A 32 -6.92 1.12 -4.03
C SER A 32 -7.06 1.25 -2.51
N GLN A 33 -7.42 0.18 -1.82
CA GLN A 33 -7.54 0.18 -0.35
C GLN A 33 -6.21 0.44 0.35
N ALA A 34 -5.13 -0.17 -0.16
CA ALA A 34 -3.80 0.02 0.40
C ALA A 34 -3.28 1.45 0.18
N GLU A 35 -3.49 2.00 -1.02
CA GLU A 35 -3.13 3.38 -1.36
C GLU A 35 -3.85 4.37 -0.46
N ASP A 36 -5.17 4.23 -0.30
CA ASP A 36 -5.98 5.10 0.57
C ASP A 36 -5.47 5.06 2.02
N ALA A 37 -5.20 3.87 2.55
CA ALA A 37 -4.70 3.72 3.92
C ALA A 37 -3.31 4.36 4.11
N VAL A 38 -2.42 4.23 3.11
CA VAL A 38 -1.09 4.84 3.14
C VAL A 38 -1.17 6.36 3.03
N LEU A 39 -2.00 6.89 2.13
CA LEU A 39 -2.18 8.33 1.95
C LEU A 39 -2.86 8.97 3.16
N ASP A 40 -3.82 8.31 3.79
CA ASP A 40 -4.43 8.77 5.04
C ASP A 40 -3.41 8.81 6.18
N TYR A 41 -2.59 7.76 6.32
CA TYR A 41 -1.52 7.74 7.32
C TYR A 41 -0.56 8.92 7.15
N LEU A 42 -0.16 9.19 5.90
CA LEU A 42 0.73 10.29 5.55
C LEU A 42 0.08 11.68 5.67
N LYS A 43 -1.27 11.74 5.76
CA LYS A 43 -2.06 12.98 5.68
C LYS A 43 -1.81 13.74 4.38
N LYS A 44 -1.76 13.01 3.27
CA LYS A 44 -1.50 13.55 1.92
C LYS A 44 -2.50 13.03 0.89
N PRO A 45 -3.80 13.38 0.98
CA PRO A 45 -4.80 12.93 0.01
C PRO A 45 -4.48 13.40 -1.42
N ASP A 46 -3.89 14.59 -1.57
CA ASP A 46 -3.52 15.18 -2.86
C ASP A 46 -2.00 15.16 -3.08
N ALA A 47 -1.36 14.01 -2.84
CA ALA A 47 0.11 13.91 -2.98
C ALA A 47 0.61 14.20 -4.40
N GLY A 48 -0.25 14.11 -5.42
CA GLY A 48 0.08 14.35 -6.82
C GLY A 48 1.04 13.32 -7.41
N TRP A 49 1.25 12.20 -6.71
CA TRP A 49 2.10 11.11 -7.16
C TRP A 49 1.34 10.16 -8.08
N ASP A 50 2.11 9.51 -8.94
CA ASP A 50 1.72 8.40 -9.79
C ASP A 50 2.75 7.27 -9.66
N GLU A 51 2.57 6.18 -10.40
CA GLU A 51 3.43 5.01 -10.38
C GLU A 51 4.90 5.31 -10.77
N THR A 52 5.17 6.45 -11.40
CA THR A 52 6.51 6.86 -11.85
C THR A 52 7.18 7.87 -10.90
N THR A 53 6.39 8.62 -10.15
CA THR A 53 6.85 9.73 -9.30
C THR A 53 6.72 9.44 -7.80
N VAL A 54 5.97 8.40 -7.43
CA VAL A 54 5.78 7.99 -6.04
C VAL A 54 7.14 7.68 -5.38
N PRO A 55 7.41 8.16 -4.15
CA PRO A 55 8.64 7.81 -3.45
C PRO A 55 8.74 6.29 -3.25
N ALA A 56 9.92 5.72 -3.50
CA ALA A 56 10.14 4.27 -3.42
C ALA A 56 9.68 3.64 -2.08
N ARG A 57 9.83 4.37 -0.96
CA ARG A 57 9.36 3.92 0.37
C ARG A 57 7.83 3.87 0.50
N VAL A 58 7.11 4.73 -0.22
CA VAL A 58 5.64 4.72 -0.28
C VAL A 58 5.19 3.56 -1.15
N ASN A 59 5.81 3.36 -2.32
CA ASN A 59 5.55 2.20 -3.18
C ASN A 59 5.74 0.87 -2.41
N ALA A 60 6.87 0.71 -1.72
CA ALA A 60 7.14 -0.47 -0.90
C ALA A 60 6.11 -0.67 0.24
N ALA A 61 5.67 0.42 0.87
CA ALA A 61 4.64 0.37 1.92
C ALA A 61 3.27 -0.08 1.36
N VAL A 62 2.88 0.42 0.19
CA VAL A 62 1.65 -0.03 -0.51
C VAL A 62 1.76 -1.51 -0.86
N LEU A 63 2.88 -1.98 -1.41
CA LEU A 63 3.08 -3.40 -1.74
C LEU A 63 2.97 -4.32 -0.52
N LEU A 64 3.57 -3.95 0.61
CA LEU A 64 3.44 -4.71 1.86
C LEU A 64 1.99 -4.77 2.35
N LEU A 65 1.26 -3.67 2.20
CA LEU A 65 -0.13 -3.62 2.63
C LEU A 65 -1.05 -4.42 1.71
N VAL A 66 -0.84 -4.34 0.39
CA VAL A 66 -1.52 -5.21 -0.60
C VAL A 66 -1.28 -6.68 -0.28
N GLN A 67 -0.02 -7.07 0.00
CA GLN A 67 0.29 -8.43 0.42
C GLN A 67 -0.52 -8.85 1.66
N SER A 68 -0.57 -7.98 2.68
CA SER A 68 -1.34 -8.24 3.89
C SER A 68 -2.84 -8.34 3.65
N LEU A 69 -3.39 -7.60 2.69
CA LEU A 69 -4.82 -7.63 2.35
C LEU A 69 -5.21 -8.87 1.53
N LEU A 70 -4.25 -9.46 0.80
CA LEU A 70 -4.44 -10.70 0.03
C LEU A 70 -4.15 -11.96 0.86
N ASP A 71 -3.51 -11.83 2.03
CA ASP A 71 -3.18 -12.95 2.90
C ASP A 71 -4.43 -13.51 3.60
N GLU A 72 -4.99 -14.60 3.07
CA GLU A 72 -6.18 -15.26 3.63
C GLU A 72 -5.98 -15.75 5.08
N ALA A 73 -4.74 -16.09 5.47
CA ALA A 73 -4.45 -16.57 6.82
C ALA A 73 -4.42 -15.45 7.86
N ASN A 74 -4.18 -14.21 7.42
CA ASN A 74 -4.06 -13.04 8.30
C ASN A 74 -4.48 -11.74 7.59
N THR A 75 -5.69 -11.75 7.03
CA THR A 75 -6.22 -10.64 6.22
C THR A 75 -6.11 -9.31 6.97
N GLY A 76 -5.37 -8.36 6.40
CA GLY A 76 -5.20 -7.02 6.94
C GLY A 76 -4.36 -6.95 8.22
N GLY A 77 -3.56 -7.96 8.54
CA GLY A 77 -2.73 -8.01 9.74
C GLY A 77 -1.79 -6.80 9.97
N LEU A 78 -1.45 -6.04 8.92
CA LEU A 78 -0.64 -4.81 9.03
C LEU A 78 -1.47 -3.54 9.31
N LEU A 79 -2.80 -3.57 9.10
CA LEU A 79 -3.68 -2.41 9.30
C LEU A 79 -3.68 -1.89 10.75
N PRO A 80 -3.73 -2.73 11.81
CA PRO A 80 -3.71 -2.23 13.19
C PRO A 80 -2.44 -1.42 13.52
N GLY A 81 -1.28 -1.91 13.04
CA GLY A 81 0.00 -1.22 13.23
C GLY A 81 0.07 0.10 12.46
N LEU A 82 -0.48 0.14 11.24
CA LEU A 82 -0.59 1.37 10.45
C LEU A 82 -1.52 2.40 11.13
N GLY A 83 -2.72 1.97 11.53
CA GLY A 83 -3.73 2.84 12.12
C GLY A 83 -3.35 3.40 13.50
N SER A 84 -2.56 2.65 14.28
CA SER A 84 -2.02 3.14 15.55
C SER A 84 -0.72 3.95 15.41
N GLY A 85 -0.10 3.94 14.22
CA GLY A 85 1.24 4.51 14.03
C GLY A 85 2.32 3.79 14.82
N ASP A 86 2.17 2.48 15.07
CA ASP A 86 3.13 1.68 15.81
C ASP A 86 4.50 1.69 15.10
N PRO A 87 5.59 2.17 15.73
CA PRO A 87 6.92 2.18 15.13
C PRO A 87 7.47 0.79 14.80
N LYS A 88 6.91 -0.29 15.37
CA LYS A 88 7.25 -1.67 15.03
C LYS A 88 6.56 -2.16 13.76
N SER A 89 5.52 -1.47 13.28
CA SER A 89 4.92 -1.78 11.99
C SER A 89 5.92 -1.51 10.87
N PRO A 90 6.20 -2.47 9.98
CA PRO A 90 7.11 -2.26 8.86
C PRO A 90 6.61 -1.16 7.92
N VAL A 91 5.28 -1.03 7.77
CA VAL A 91 4.65 0.03 6.97
C VAL A 91 4.92 1.40 7.60
N VAL A 92 4.74 1.53 8.92
CA VAL A 92 5.03 2.78 9.64
C VAL A 92 6.51 3.13 9.58
N ALA A 93 7.40 2.15 9.74
CA ALA A 93 8.86 2.38 9.69
C ALA A 93 9.32 2.99 8.36
N LEU A 94 8.66 2.65 7.24
CA LEU A 94 8.91 3.25 5.93
C LEU A 94 8.35 4.66 5.80
N LEU A 95 7.16 4.90 6.36
CA LEU A 95 6.36 6.10 6.11
C LEU A 95 6.57 7.21 7.15
N TYR A 96 7.04 6.91 8.35
CA TYR A 96 7.05 7.84 9.48
C TYR A 96 7.72 9.19 9.17
N ARG A 97 8.81 9.18 8.40
CA ARG A 97 9.55 10.40 8.02
C ARG A 97 8.86 11.26 6.96
N LEU A 98 7.88 10.71 6.26
CA LEU A 98 7.08 11.41 5.25
C LEU A 98 5.79 11.99 5.81
N ARG A 99 5.36 11.49 6.98
CA ARG A 99 4.15 11.94 7.64
C ARG A 99 4.35 13.37 8.12
N ASP A 100 3.41 14.24 7.75
CA ASP A 100 3.35 15.59 8.32
C ASP A 100 2.92 15.46 9.79
N PRO A 101 3.74 15.90 10.77
CA PRO A 101 3.33 15.84 12.17
C PRO A 101 2.06 16.67 12.35
N ALA A 102 1.02 16.05 12.91
CA ALA A 102 -0.12 16.80 13.41
C ALA A 102 0.37 17.67 14.57
N ILE A 103 0.60 18.95 14.31
CA ILE A 103 0.83 19.94 15.37
C ILE A 103 -0.52 20.09 16.08
N ALA A 104 -0.57 19.64 17.33
CA ALA A 104 -1.72 19.79 18.22
C ALA A 104 -1.80 21.22 18.77
#